data_AF-A0A7V6BX34-F1
#
_entry.id   AF-A0A7V6BX34-F1
#
_cell.length_a   1.000
_cell.length_b   1.000
_cell.length_c   1.000
_cell.angle_alpha   90.00
_cell.angle_beta   90.00
_cell.angle_gamma   90.00
#
_symmetry.space_group_name_H-M   'P 1'
#
loop_
_entity.id
_entity.type
_entity.pdbx_description
1 polymer ?
#
loop_
_entity_poly.entity_id
_entity_poly.type
_entity_poly.pdbx_seq_one_letter_code
_entity_poly.pdbx_strand_id
1 'polypeptide(L)'
;MVRSAMRFEPFRDRLSRDIRNDLARSLARSLAAFDSTPVRTTAAVYLNRNIAGEYKEYVRDRLGRYETAVHRIVGGFGGDVLRQALVLWDLQLFFEVHEILEQAWRRASGDDKPILQALIRAAGVYVKLEYGYAEAARKMAGRALPVLEEHTAYIARYFPPEKLLEPLRNPSLPPPRLLEG
;
A
#
# COMPACT_ATOMS: atom_id res chain seq x y z
N MET A 1 20.73 -20.47 22.63
CA MET A 1 19.35 -20.33 22.13
C MET A 1 19.21 -18.95 21.51
N VAL A 2 19.40 -18.83 20.19
CA VAL A 2 19.27 -17.54 19.50
C VAL A 2 17.79 -17.18 19.54
N ARG A 3 17.43 -16.14 20.30
CA ARG A 3 16.11 -15.52 20.18
C ARG A 3 16.00 -15.09 18.72
N SER A 4 15.18 -15.78 17.93
CA SER A 4 14.78 -15.30 16.62
C SER A 4 14.26 -13.88 16.86
N ALA A 5 14.93 -12.88 16.30
CA ALA A 5 14.41 -11.51 16.30
C ALA A 5 12.99 -11.61 15.73
N MET A 6 11.99 -11.25 16.52
CA MET A 6 10.62 -11.24 16.07
C MET A 6 10.55 -10.22 14.93
N ARG A 7 10.33 -10.69 13.72
CA ARG A 7 10.09 -9.83 12.56
C ARG A 7 8.63 -9.37 12.64
N PHE A 8 8.38 -8.09 12.36
CA PHE A 8 7.02 -7.59 12.16
C PHE A 8 6.34 -8.44 11.05
N GLU A 9 5.23 -9.12 11.36
CA GLU A 9 4.63 -10.14 10.47
C GLU A 9 3.09 -10.18 10.61
N PRO A 10 2.34 -9.27 9.96
CA PRO A 10 0.89 -9.14 10.09
C PRO A 10 0.08 -10.39 9.72
N PHE A 11 0.67 -11.32 8.96
CA PHE A 11 -0.03 -12.55 8.59
C PHE A 11 -0.02 -13.61 9.70
N ARG A 12 0.99 -13.59 10.59
CA ARG A 12 1.16 -14.61 11.63
C ARG A 12 1.06 -14.06 13.04
N ASP A 13 1.30 -12.77 13.21
CA ASP A 13 1.24 -12.10 14.50
C ASP A 13 0.06 -11.12 14.57
N ARG A 14 -0.71 -11.24 15.65
CA ARG A 14 -1.90 -10.41 15.89
C ARG A 14 -1.51 -8.97 16.16
N LEU A 15 -0.46 -8.72 16.94
CA LEU A 15 -0.05 -7.36 17.27
C LEU A 15 0.43 -6.59 16.02
N SER A 16 1.23 -7.23 15.17
CA SER A 16 1.65 -6.71 13.87
C SER A 16 0.44 -6.33 13.00
N ARG A 17 -0.58 -7.21 12.98
CA ARG A 17 -1.82 -6.95 12.23
C ARG A 17 -2.59 -5.76 12.78
N ASP A 18 -2.76 -5.70 14.10
CA ASP A 18 -3.50 -4.64 14.76
C ASP A 18 -2.80 -3.29 14.54
N ILE A 19 -1.46 -3.23 14.71
CA ILE A 19 -0.64 -2.05 14.44
C ILE A 19 -0.81 -1.58 12.99
N ARG A 20 -0.58 -2.46 12.01
CA ARG A 20 -0.69 -2.11 10.58
C ARG A 20 -2.10 -1.60 10.26
N ASN A 21 -3.13 -2.31 10.70
CA ASN A 21 -4.52 -1.98 10.38
C ASN A 21 -4.96 -0.64 11.02
N ASP A 22 -4.58 -0.39 12.27
CA ASP A 22 -4.89 0.88 12.93
C ASP A 22 -4.15 2.05 12.27
N LEU A 23 -2.87 1.86 11.95
CA LEU A 23 -2.08 2.83 11.21
C LEU A 23 -2.70 3.15 9.84
N ALA A 24 -3.04 2.14 9.04
CA ALA A 24 -3.69 2.34 7.73
C ALA A 24 -5.05 3.05 7.86
N ARG A 25 -5.87 2.69 8.85
CA ARG A 25 -7.15 3.37 9.13
C ARG A 25 -6.93 4.84 9.52
N SER A 26 -5.90 5.13 10.31
CA SER A 26 -5.55 6.51 10.70
C SER A 26 -5.01 7.32 9.53
N LEU A 27 -4.29 6.70 8.58
CA LEU A 27 -3.87 7.35 7.35
C LEU A 27 -5.07 7.75 6.50
N ALA A 28 -6.05 6.86 6.30
CA ALA A 28 -7.27 7.21 5.55
C ALA A 28 -7.98 8.43 6.15
N ARG A 29 -8.04 8.55 7.48
CA ARG A 29 -8.58 9.74 8.17
C ARG A 29 -7.71 10.98 7.94
N SER A 30 -6.39 10.81 7.96
CA SER A 30 -5.43 11.91 7.73
C SER A 30 -5.52 12.46 6.31
N LEU A 31 -5.65 11.58 5.31
CA LEU A 31 -5.85 11.97 3.92
C LEU A 31 -7.19 12.68 3.72
N ALA A 32 -8.26 12.21 4.36
CA ALA A 32 -9.58 12.86 4.28
C ALA A 32 -9.62 14.23 4.97
N ALA A 33 -8.88 14.39 6.07
CA ALA A 33 -8.80 15.65 6.82
C ALA A 33 -7.70 16.60 6.34
N PHE A 34 -6.87 16.17 5.38
CA PHE A 34 -5.67 16.89 4.94
C PHE A 34 -4.73 17.27 6.11
N ASP A 35 -4.65 16.40 7.10
CA ASP A 35 -3.98 16.64 8.38
C ASP A 35 -3.29 15.36 8.85
N SER A 36 -2.03 15.44 9.29
CA SER A 36 -1.27 14.30 9.82
C SER A 36 -1.57 13.98 11.29
N THR A 37 -2.37 14.78 11.99
CA THR A 37 -2.71 14.56 13.41
C THR A 37 -3.27 13.16 13.70
N PRO A 38 -4.18 12.57 12.88
CA PRO A 38 -4.69 11.23 13.16
C PRO A 38 -3.59 10.16 13.14
N VAL A 39 -2.69 10.15 12.15
CA VAL A 39 -1.56 9.19 12.10
C VAL A 39 -0.56 9.42 13.23
N ARG A 40 -0.24 10.68 13.56
CA ARG A 40 0.65 11.01 14.71
C ARG A 40 0.07 10.48 16.01
N THR A 41 -1.23 10.67 16.22
CA THR A 41 -1.94 10.21 17.43
C THR A 41 -1.91 8.70 17.55
N THR A 42 -2.27 7.97 16.47
CA THR A 42 -2.24 6.50 16.46
C THR A 42 -0.83 5.95 16.64
N ALA A 43 0.18 6.54 15.99
CA ALA A 43 1.57 6.13 16.17
C ALA A 43 2.05 6.34 17.62
N ALA A 44 1.75 7.49 18.23
CA ALA A 44 2.13 7.80 19.61
C ALA A 44 1.60 6.75 20.61
N VAL A 45 0.38 6.24 20.41
CA VAL A 45 -0.19 5.16 21.24
C VAL A 45 0.72 3.93 21.23
N TYR A 46 1.21 3.50 20.08
CA TYR A 46 2.07 2.32 19.98
C TYR A 46 3.51 2.58 20.44
N LEU A 47 4.05 3.77 20.15
CA LEU A 47 5.42 4.13 20.56
C LEU A 47 5.57 4.26 22.08
N ASN A 48 4.51 4.69 22.77
CA ASN A 48 4.49 4.82 24.24
C ASN A 48 4.19 3.49 24.97
N ARG A 49 3.75 2.44 24.27
CA ARG A 49 3.53 1.12 24.88
C ARG A 49 4.85 0.40 25.15
N ASN A 50 4.82 -0.50 26.13
CA ASN A 50 5.89 -1.47 26.37
C ASN A 50 5.76 -2.65 25.39
N ILE A 51 6.12 -2.40 24.13
CA ILE A 51 6.21 -3.41 23.06
C ILE A 51 7.64 -3.50 22.55
N ALA A 52 7.97 -4.62 21.92
CA ALA A 52 9.32 -4.88 21.41
C ALA A 52 9.75 -3.88 20.31
N GLY A 53 11.06 -3.77 20.11
CA GLY A 53 11.69 -2.73 19.29
C GLY A 53 11.24 -2.78 17.82
N GLU A 54 11.11 -3.97 17.26
CA GLU A 54 10.67 -4.24 15.89
C GLU A 54 9.32 -3.60 15.55
N TYR A 55 8.38 -3.58 16.52
CA TYR A 55 7.08 -2.98 16.34
C TYR A 55 7.19 -1.45 16.31
N LYS A 56 8.05 -0.89 17.18
CA LYS A 56 8.28 0.56 17.22
C LYS A 56 9.02 1.04 15.97
N GLU A 57 9.96 0.27 15.46
CA GLU A 57 10.65 0.54 14.19
C GLU A 57 9.66 0.58 13.03
N TYR A 58 8.78 -0.42 12.91
CA TYR A 58 7.71 -0.41 11.93
C TYR A 58 6.82 0.83 12.04
N VAL A 59 6.38 1.17 13.26
CA VAL A 59 5.52 2.35 13.50
C VAL A 59 6.23 3.65 13.08
N ARG A 60 7.52 3.81 13.38
CA ARG A 60 8.29 5.01 12.98
C ARG A 60 8.47 5.11 11.48
N ASP A 61 8.83 4.00 10.81
CA ASP A 61 8.95 3.95 9.35
C ASP A 61 7.62 4.35 8.69
N ARG A 62 6.51 3.74 9.12
CA ARG A 62 5.19 4.06 8.58
C ARG A 62 4.79 5.50 8.87
N LEU A 63 5.02 6.03 10.07
CA LEU A 63 4.71 7.42 10.39
C LEU A 63 5.45 8.40 9.44
N GLY A 64 6.75 8.21 9.21
CA GLY A 64 7.52 9.08 8.30
C GLY A 64 6.99 9.05 6.87
N ARG A 65 6.65 7.86 6.35
CA ARG A 65 6.04 7.70 5.02
C ARG A 65 4.66 8.32 4.94
N TYR A 66 3.85 8.20 6.00
CA TYR A 66 2.50 8.77 6.06
C TYR A 66 2.51 10.29 6.07
N GLU A 67 3.40 10.90 6.85
CA GLU A 67 3.55 12.37 6.85
C GLU A 67 3.98 12.88 5.46
N THR A 68 4.89 12.15 4.81
CA THR A 68 5.29 12.44 3.42
C THR A 68 4.11 12.30 2.45
N ALA A 69 3.31 11.23 2.59
CA ALA A 69 2.14 10.98 1.76
C ALA A 69 1.08 12.07 1.92
N VAL A 70 0.72 12.42 3.15
CA VAL A 70 -0.25 13.48 3.45
C VAL A 70 0.22 14.79 2.82
N HIS A 71 1.49 15.17 3.02
CA HIS A 71 2.04 16.39 2.41
C HIS A 71 1.96 16.38 0.87
N ARG A 72 2.39 15.30 0.22
CA ARG A 72 2.35 15.16 -1.26
C ARG A 72 0.92 15.16 -1.82
N ILE A 73 -0.03 14.57 -1.11
CA ILE A 73 -1.42 14.43 -1.58
C ILE A 73 -2.20 15.75 -1.42
N VAL A 74 -2.03 16.44 -0.29
CA VAL A 74 -2.63 17.77 -0.03
C VAL A 74 -2.20 18.77 -1.10
N GLY A 75 -0.95 18.69 -1.56
CA GLY A 75 -0.36 19.63 -2.51
C GLY A 75 -0.78 19.49 -3.99
N GLY A 76 -1.66 18.56 -4.37
CA GLY A 76 -2.05 18.45 -5.80
C GLY A 76 -2.94 17.29 -6.24
N PHE A 77 -3.40 16.41 -5.32
CA PHE A 77 -4.16 15.20 -5.68
C PHE A 77 -5.47 15.03 -4.88
N GLY A 78 -6.01 16.13 -4.35
CA GLY A 78 -7.30 16.12 -3.65
C GLY A 78 -8.43 15.69 -4.58
N GLY A 79 -9.09 14.56 -4.27
CA GLY A 79 -10.28 14.06 -4.97
C GLY A 79 -10.07 12.87 -5.92
N ASP A 80 -8.85 12.62 -6.40
CA ASP A 80 -8.54 11.49 -7.29
C ASP A 80 -7.87 10.35 -6.50
N VAL A 81 -8.65 9.33 -6.14
CA VAL A 81 -8.18 8.19 -5.33
C VAL A 81 -7.08 7.39 -6.02
N LEU A 82 -7.06 7.34 -7.36
CA LEU A 82 -6.00 6.64 -8.09
C LEU A 82 -4.69 7.41 -7.98
N ARG A 83 -4.70 8.74 -8.14
CA ARG A 83 -3.50 9.57 -7.92
C ARG A 83 -2.98 9.48 -6.48
N GLN A 84 -3.89 9.43 -5.50
CA GLN A 84 -3.51 9.19 -4.10
C GLN A 84 -2.82 7.83 -3.94
N ALA A 85 -3.39 6.77 -4.52
CA ALA A 85 -2.79 5.44 -4.51
C ALA A 85 -1.41 5.40 -5.14
N LEU A 86 -1.15 6.19 -6.19
CA LEU A 86 0.18 6.25 -6.81
C LEU A 86 1.21 6.94 -5.92
N VAL A 87 0.83 7.98 -5.18
CA VAL A 87 1.73 8.57 -4.17
C VAL A 87 2.06 7.55 -3.07
N LEU A 88 1.05 6.82 -2.59
CA LEU A 88 1.27 5.77 -1.59
C LEU A 88 2.14 4.63 -2.15
N TRP A 89 1.94 4.26 -3.41
CA TRP A 89 2.72 3.25 -4.10
C TRP A 89 4.21 3.60 -4.16
N ASP A 90 4.55 4.84 -4.55
CA ASP A 90 5.94 5.28 -4.66
C ASP A 90 6.64 5.34 -3.29
N LEU A 91 5.86 5.51 -2.21
CA LEU A 91 6.31 5.41 -0.83
C LEU A 91 6.31 3.96 -0.30
N GLN A 92 6.03 2.98 -1.17
CA GLN A 92 5.93 1.55 -0.89
C GLN A 92 4.92 1.20 0.22
N LEU A 93 3.85 1.98 0.32
CA LEU A 93 2.74 1.78 1.25
C LEU A 93 1.68 0.86 0.61
N PHE A 94 2.09 -0.33 0.17
CA PHE A 94 1.24 -1.20 -0.66
C PHE A 94 -0.01 -1.71 0.07
N PHE A 95 0.07 -1.89 1.39
CA PHE A 95 -1.11 -2.25 2.16
C PHE A 95 -2.11 -1.09 2.20
N GLU A 96 -1.64 0.13 2.34
CA GLU A 96 -2.50 1.31 2.34
C GLU A 96 -3.08 1.58 0.95
N VAL A 97 -2.32 1.32 -0.13
CA VAL A 97 -2.84 1.29 -1.51
C VAL A 97 -4.01 0.31 -1.63
N HIS A 98 -3.82 -0.92 -1.15
CA HIS A 98 -4.87 -1.93 -1.14
C HIS A 98 -6.12 -1.39 -0.43
N GLU A 99 -5.98 -0.85 0.78
CA GLU A 99 -7.10 -0.38 1.59
C GLU A 99 -7.87 0.78 0.93
N ILE A 100 -7.19 1.80 0.40
CA ILE A 100 -7.88 2.95 -0.20
C ILE A 100 -8.54 2.58 -1.53
N LEU A 101 -7.91 1.74 -2.34
CA LEU A 101 -8.48 1.27 -3.59
C LEU A 101 -9.65 0.32 -3.34
N GLU A 102 -9.62 -0.49 -2.28
CA GLU A 102 -10.75 -1.35 -1.93
C GLU A 102 -12.00 -0.53 -1.58
N GLN A 103 -11.83 0.60 -0.89
CA GLN A 103 -12.94 1.52 -0.62
C GLN A 103 -13.54 2.10 -1.91
N ALA A 104 -12.70 2.50 -2.87
CA ALA A 104 -13.14 2.98 -4.17
C ALA A 104 -13.83 1.87 -4.99
N TRP A 105 -13.23 0.67 -5.02
CA TRP A 105 -13.72 -0.50 -5.72
C TRP A 105 -15.11 -0.93 -5.26
N ARG A 106 -15.41 -0.86 -3.95
CA ARG A 106 -16.75 -1.15 -3.42
C ARG A 106 -17.84 -0.27 -4.03
N ARG A 107 -17.50 0.97 -4.41
CA ARG A 107 -18.42 1.96 -5.00
C ARG A 107 -18.38 1.96 -6.54
N ALA A 108 -17.37 1.33 -7.14
CA ALA A 108 -17.18 1.29 -8.58
C ALA A 108 -18.16 0.33 -9.29
N SER A 109 -18.47 0.69 -10.53
CA SER A 109 -19.29 -0.04 -11.49
C SER A 109 -18.67 0.06 -12.89
N GLY A 110 -19.21 -0.69 -13.86
CA GLY A 110 -18.67 -0.72 -15.23
C GLY A 110 -17.21 -1.15 -15.24
N ASP A 111 -16.44 -0.56 -16.16
CA ASP A 111 -15.04 -0.90 -16.42
C ASP A 111 -14.09 -0.50 -15.28
N ASP A 112 -14.44 0.49 -14.45
CA ASP A 112 -13.61 0.90 -13.31
C ASP A 112 -13.48 -0.24 -12.28
N LYS A 113 -14.52 -1.06 -12.12
CA LYS A 113 -14.55 -2.11 -11.10
C LYS A 113 -13.48 -3.21 -11.33
N PRO A 114 -13.39 -3.87 -12.50
CA PRO A 114 -12.34 -4.85 -12.74
C PRO A 114 -10.94 -4.23 -12.71
N ILE A 115 -10.76 -3.00 -13.22
CA ILE A 115 -9.47 -2.30 -13.23
C ILE A 115 -8.99 -2.04 -11.80
N LEU A 116 -9.84 -1.46 -10.94
CA LEU A 116 -9.51 -1.23 -9.53
C LEU A 116 -9.21 -2.55 -8.82
N GLN A 117 -9.96 -3.61 -9.10
CA GLN A 117 -9.68 -4.93 -8.54
C GLN A 117 -8.29 -5.46 -8.95
N ALA A 118 -7.88 -5.23 -10.19
CA ALA A 118 -6.57 -5.64 -10.67
C ALA A 118 -5.44 -4.83 -10.02
N LEU A 119 -5.62 -3.52 -9.83
CA LEU A 119 -4.67 -2.67 -9.10
C LEU A 119 -4.58 -3.05 -7.60
N ILE A 120 -5.70 -3.39 -6.95
CA ILE A 120 -5.72 -3.93 -5.58
C ILE A 120 -4.90 -5.23 -5.51
N ARG A 121 -5.08 -6.13 -6.48
CA ARG A 121 -4.29 -7.37 -6.58
C ARG A 121 -2.81 -7.08 -6.79
N ALA A 122 -2.47 -6.11 -7.66
CA ALA A 122 -1.10 -5.68 -7.89
C ALA A 122 -0.43 -5.16 -6.61
N ALA A 123 -1.10 -4.31 -5.83
CA ALA A 123 -0.61 -3.90 -4.52
C ALA A 123 -0.44 -5.11 -3.58
N GLY A 124 -1.39 -6.05 -3.60
CA GLY A 124 -1.33 -7.30 -2.86
C GLY A 124 -0.11 -8.18 -3.19
N VAL A 125 0.39 -8.16 -4.43
CA VAL A 125 1.64 -8.83 -4.82
C VAL A 125 2.79 -8.34 -3.95
N TYR A 126 3.00 -7.03 -3.88
CA TYR A 126 4.10 -6.44 -3.13
C TYR A 126 3.92 -6.56 -1.61
N VAL A 127 2.68 -6.52 -1.11
CA VAL A 127 2.41 -6.88 0.29
C VAL A 127 2.85 -8.33 0.57
N LYS A 128 2.58 -9.28 -0.32
CA LYS A 128 3.01 -10.67 -0.12
C LYS A 128 4.52 -10.84 -0.20
N LEU A 129 5.18 -10.14 -1.12
CA LEU A 129 6.64 -10.17 -1.26
C LEU A 129 7.34 -9.58 -0.03
N GLU A 130 6.81 -8.51 0.58
CA GLU A 130 7.35 -7.88 1.80
C GLU A 130 7.56 -8.89 2.95
N TYR A 131 6.77 -9.97 2.99
CA TYR A 131 6.83 -11.02 4.03
C TYR A 131 7.26 -12.39 3.49
N GLY A 132 7.83 -12.45 2.28
CA GLY A 132 8.40 -13.69 1.72
C GLY A 132 7.39 -14.69 1.14
N TYR A 133 6.14 -14.28 0.91
CA TYR A 133 5.10 -15.15 0.35
C TYR A 133 5.10 -15.17 -1.19
N ALA A 134 6.24 -15.55 -1.80
CA ALA A 134 6.45 -15.49 -3.25
C ALA A 134 5.40 -16.26 -4.08
N GLU A 135 4.98 -17.43 -3.63
CA GLU A 135 3.96 -18.23 -4.33
C GLU A 135 2.59 -17.55 -4.33
N ALA A 136 2.20 -16.93 -3.20
CA ALA A 136 0.96 -16.17 -3.12
C ALA A 136 1.03 -14.91 -4.00
N ALA A 137 2.20 -14.24 -4.02
CA ALA A 137 2.46 -13.09 -4.88
C ALA A 137 2.32 -13.45 -6.37
N ARG A 138 2.91 -14.57 -6.83
CA ARG A 138 2.77 -15.07 -8.20
C ARG A 138 1.31 -15.32 -8.60
N LYS A 139 0.54 -15.98 -7.73
CA LYS A 139 -0.89 -16.23 -7.98
C LYS A 139 -1.69 -14.92 -8.09
N MET A 140 -1.36 -13.91 -7.28
CA MET A 140 -2.00 -12.60 -7.37
C MET A 140 -1.62 -11.87 -8.66
N ALA A 141 -0.34 -11.89 -9.05
CA ALA A 141 0.14 -11.28 -10.29
C ALA A 141 -0.55 -11.89 -11.51
N GLY A 142 -0.64 -13.22 -11.60
CA GLY A 142 -1.33 -13.91 -12.69
C GLY A 142 -2.83 -13.59 -12.81
N ARG A 143 -3.46 -13.09 -11.74
CA ARG A 143 -4.86 -12.62 -11.74
C ARG A 143 -5.01 -11.12 -11.98
N ALA A 144 -3.93 -10.35 -11.82
CA ALA A 144 -3.92 -8.91 -12.07
C ALA A 144 -3.55 -8.63 -13.53
N LEU A 145 -2.53 -9.32 -14.05
CA LEU A 145 -1.94 -9.08 -15.36
C LEU A 145 -2.94 -9.07 -16.52
N PRO A 146 -3.82 -10.08 -16.70
CA PRO A 146 -4.72 -10.10 -17.87
C PRO A 146 -5.61 -8.86 -17.94
N VAL A 147 -6.12 -8.41 -16.80
CA VAL A 147 -6.99 -7.23 -16.70
C VAL A 147 -6.19 -5.95 -16.93
N LEU A 148 -4.99 -5.84 -16.36
CA LEU A 148 -4.16 -4.64 -16.56
C LEU A 148 -3.68 -4.52 -18.01
N GLU A 149 -3.38 -5.63 -18.68
CA GLU A 149 -2.98 -5.68 -20.09
C GLU A 149 -4.13 -5.28 -21.02
N GLU A 150 -5.35 -5.77 -20.75
CA GLU A 150 -6.55 -5.40 -21.49
C GLU A 150 -6.89 -3.90 -21.35
N HIS A 151 -6.59 -3.29 -20.20
CA HIS A 151 -6.94 -1.91 -19.88
C HIS A 151 -5.76 -0.93 -19.89
N THR A 152 -4.71 -1.18 -20.66
CA THR A 152 -3.51 -0.31 -20.77
C THR A 152 -3.84 1.15 -21.08
N ALA A 153 -4.81 1.41 -21.97
CA ALA A 153 -5.23 2.78 -22.32
C ALA A 153 -5.80 3.55 -21.11
N TYR A 154 -6.52 2.87 -20.22
CA TYR A 154 -7.01 3.48 -18.98
C TYR A 154 -5.85 3.82 -18.05
N ILE A 155 -4.94 2.87 -17.85
CA ILE A 155 -3.78 3.00 -16.94
C ILE A 155 -2.84 4.11 -17.43
N ALA A 156 -2.63 4.21 -18.76
CA ALA A 156 -1.78 5.22 -19.40
C ALA A 156 -2.18 6.67 -19.10
N ARG A 157 -3.42 6.91 -18.67
CA ARG A 157 -3.89 8.23 -18.21
C ARG A 157 -3.21 8.69 -16.92
N TYR A 158 -2.63 7.75 -16.16
CA TYR A 158 -2.01 8.00 -14.87
C TYR A 158 -0.49 7.81 -14.90
N PHE A 159 0.00 6.73 -15.52
CA PHE A 159 1.42 6.42 -15.65
C PHE A 159 1.66 5.43 -16.82
N PRO A 160 2.89 5.32 -17.36
CA PRO A 160 3.20 4.36 -18.42
C PRO A 160 2.92 2.91 -17.97
N PRO A 161 2.01 2.15 -18.63
CA PRO A 161 1.56 0.84 -18.12
C PRO A 161 2.70 -0.16 -17.88
N GLU A 162 3.72 -0.19 -18.74
CA GLU A 162 4.85 -1.10 -18.60
C GLU A 162 5.65 -0.92 -17.31
N LYS A 163 5.65 0.27 -16.70
CA LYS A 163 6.26 0.48 -15.37
C LYS A 163 5.69 -0.45 -14.31
N LEU A 164 4.43 -0.86 -14.45
CA LEU A 164 3.78 -1.81 -13.55
C LEU A 164 3.75 -3.23 -14.14
N LEU A 165 3.46 -3.38 -15.43
CA LEU A 165 3.30 -4.69 -16.05
C LEU A 165 4.59 -5.51 -16.03
N GLU A 166 5.74 -4.91 -16.37
CA GLU A 166 7.01 -5.64 -16.41
C GLU A 166 7.42 -6.20 -15.01
N PRO A 167 7.43 -5.40 -13.93
CA PRO A 167 7.68 -5.93 -12.58
C PRO A 167 6.64 -6.93 -12.08
N LEU A 168 5.39 -6.87 -12.53
CA LEU A 168 4.38 -7.88 -12.18
C LEU A 168 4.60 -9.21 -12.91
N ARG A 169 5.10 -9.18 -14.15
CA ARG A 169 5.51 -10.40 -14.89
C ARG A 169 6.75 -11.03 -14.27
N ASN A 170 7.65 -10.21 -13.72
CA ASN A 170 8.85 -10.66 -13.02
C ASN A 170 8.96 -10.09 -11.59
N PRO A 171 8.27 -10.69 -10.60
CA PRO A 171 8.23 -10.17 -9.22
C PRO A 171 9.56 -10.30 -8.44
N SER A 172 10.65 -10.71 -9.09
CA SER A 172 12.01 -10.58 -8.55
C SER A 172 12.57 -9.17 -8.68
N LEU A 173 11.99 -8.36 -9.56
CA LEU A 173 12.33 -6.94 -9.71
C LEU A 173 11.85 -6.15 -8.49
N PRO A 174 12.55 -5.06 -8.13
CA PRO A 174 12.11 -4.19 -7.07
C PRO A 174 10.73 -3.59 -7.40
N PRO A 175 9.93 -3.22 -6.40
CA PRO A 175 8.67 -2.52 -6.64
C PRO A 175 8.92 -1.22 -7.44
N PRO A 176 8.18 -0.98 -8.53
CA PRO A 176 8.40 0.18 -9.38
C PRO A 176 7.96 1.46 -8.68
N ARG A 177 8.61 2.58 -9.01
CA ARG A 177 8.03 3.93 -8.81
C ARG A 177 7.24 4.30 -10.06
N LEU A 178 5.98 4.68 -9.87
CA LEU A 178 5.01 4.90 -10.94
C LEU A 178 4.89 6.39 -11.30
N LEU A 179 5.01 7.31 -10.34
CA LEU A 179 4.95 8.76 -10.62
C LEU A 179 6.31 9.34 -10.96
N GLU A 180 7.36 8.85 -10.33
CA GLU A 180 8.73 9.31 -10.58
C GLU A 180 9.29 8.64 -11.84
N GLY A 181 9.80 9.44 -12.77
CA GLY A 181 10.53 9.03 -13.97
C GLY A 181 11.95 9.55 -13.91
#